data_AF-A0A4Q2JQ36-F1
#
_entry.id   AF-A0A4Q2JQ36-F1
#
_cell.length_a   1.000
_cell.length_b   1.000
_cell.length_c   1.000
_cell.angle_alpha   90.00
_cell.angle_beta   90.00
_cell.angle_gamma   90.00
#
_symmetry.space_group_name_H-M   'P 1'
#
loop_
_entity.id
_entity.type
_entity.pdbx_description
1 polymer ?
#
loop_
_entity_poly.entity_id
_entity_poly.type
_entity_poly.pdbx_seq_one_letter_code
_entity_poly.pdbx_strand_id
1 'polypeptide(L)'
;MSGLDVRSGGPHSVETESLIAEAVRLSAVAHLVDGWAGRAAALRVEAETVATSDPADRARGAAIDLDTAQAGFGSAGRAASVLSASLGLSATRYVMAEGLVAGLAEAGRRVAAGLLGVA
;
A
#
# COMPACT_ATOMS: atom_id res chain seq x y z
N MET A 1 0.41 21.89 27.99
CA MET A 1 0.33 20.81 26.97
C MET A 1 1.74 20.57 26.44
N SER A 2 2.51 19.73 27.13
CA SER A 2 3.86 19.38 26.65
C SER A 2 3.72 18.29 25.60
N GLY A 3 4.02 18.64 24.36
CA GLY A 3 4.17 17.71 23.27
C GLY A 3 5.28 16.72 23.62
N LEU A 4 4.89 15.44 23.75
CA LEU A 4 5.82 14.34 23.71
C LEU A 4 6.30 14.25 22.27
N ASP A 5 7.39 14.96 21.96
CA ASP A 5 8.25 14.62 20.83
C ASP A 5 8.82 13.23 21.10
N VAL A 6 8.05 12.20 20.74
CA VAL A 6 8.57 10.85 20.55
C VAL A 6 9.50 10.93 19.35
N ARG A 7 10.73 11.36 19.58
CA ARG A 7 11.83 11.12 18.65
C ARG A 7 12.09 9.61 18.65
N SER A 8 11.28 8.87 17.89
CA SER A 8 11.64 7.55 17.38
C SER A 8 12.90 7.77 16.55
N GLY A 9 14.05 7.41 17.14
CA GLY A 9 15.37 7.70 16.59
C GLY A 9 16.43 6.82 17.25
N GLY A 10 16.03 5.63 17.72
CA GLY A 10 17.00 4.62 18.15
C GLY A 10 17.83 4.11 16.96
N PRO A 11 18.93 3.37 17.21
CA PRO A 11 19.81 2.84 16.17
C PRO A 11 19.14 1.83 15.21
N HIS A 12 17.88 1.47 15.47
CA HIS A 12 17.07 0.57 14.66
C HIS A 12 15.82 1.25 14.07
N SER A 13 15.66 2.56 14.25
CA SER A 13 14.53 3.31 13.70
C SER A 13 14.63 3.38 12.17
N VAL A 14 13.55 3.03 11.50
CA VAL A 14 13.38 3.13 10.04
C VAL A 14 12.22 4.09 9.76
N GLU A 15 12.27 4.77 8.61
CA GLU A 15 11.31 5.79 8.19
C GLU A 15 9.88 5.22 7.99
N THR A 16 9.17 5.01 9.09
CA THR A 16 7.85 4.37 9.08
C THR A 16 6.79 5.30 8.49
N GLU A 17 6.96 6.62 8.61
CA GLU A 17 6.14 7.62 7.94
C GLU A 17 6.24 7.53 6.41
N SER A 18 7.44 7.30 5.89
CA SER A 18 7.70 7.10 4.45
C SER A 18 6.98 5.84 3.95
N LEU A 19 7.00 4.76 4.74
CA LEU A 19 6.31 3.51 4.41
C LEU A 19 4.79 3.65 4.41
N ILE A 20 4.23 4.41 5.36
CA ILE A 20 2.79 4.71 5.41
C ILE A 20 2.39 5.58 4.21
N ALA A 21 3.19 6.60 3.88
CA ALA A 21 2.96 7.43 2.70
C ALA A 21 2.97 6.58 1.41
N GLU A 22 3.88 5.61 1.30
CA GLU A 22 3.92 4.69 0.16
C GLU A 22 2.70 3.77 0.10
N ALA A 23 2.24 3.26 1.24
CA ALA A 23 1.00 2.49 1.31
C ALA A 23 -0.20 3.29 0.78
N VAL A 24 -0.30 4.57 1.12
CA VAL A 24 -1.35 5.46 0.60
C VAL A 24 -1.19 5.70 -0.91
N ARG A 25 0.03 5.94 -1.39
CA ARG A 25 0.31 6.07 -2.83
C ARG A 25 -0.11 4.82 -3.61
N LEU A 26 0.19 3.63 -3.10
CA LEU A 26 -0.23 2.37 -3.71
C LEU A 26 -1.76 2.19 -3.73
N SER A 27 -2.46 2.66 -2.70
CA SER A 27 -3.93 2.68 -2.71
C SER A 27 -4.48 3.61 -3.81
N ALA A 28 -3.87 4.78 -4.00
CA ALA A 28 -4.22 5.67 -5.10
C ALA A 28 -3.92 5.04 -6.48
N VAL A 29 -2.79 4.35 -6.62
CA VAL A 29 -2.45 3.60 -7.83
C VAL A 29 -3.50 2.52 -8.12
N ALA A 30 -3.94 1.77 -7.10
CA ALA A 30 -5.00 0.77 -7.25
C ALA A 30 -6.28 1.40 -7.82
N HIS A 31 -6.72 2.54 -7.26
CA HIS A 31 -7.90 3.25 -7.76
C HIS A 31 -7.74 3.76 -9.20
N LEU A 32 -6.55 4.27 -9.54
CA LEU A 32 -6.26 4.72 -10.90
C LEU A 32 -6.38 3.57 -11.90
N VAL A 33 -5.76 2.42 -11.63
CA VAL A 33 -5.79 1.27 -12.55
C VAL A 33 -7.16 0.61 -12.63
N ASP A 34 -7.99 0.67 -11.58
CA ASP A 34 -9.40 0.27 -11.66
C ASP A 34 -10.17 1.13 -12.68
N GLY A 35 -9.91 2.43 -12.73
CA GLY A 35 -10.46 3.33 -13.75
C GLY A 35 -10.02 2.95 -15.18
N TRP A 36 -8.76 2.55 -15.36
CA TRP A 36 -8.26 2.04 -16.64
C TRP A 36 -8.91 0.70 -17.02
N ALA A 37 -9.10 -0.21 -16.06
CA ALA A 37 -9.81 -1.47 -16.29
C ALA A 37 -11.25 -1.22 -16.75
N GLY A 38 -11.97 -0.31 -16.09
CA GLY A 38 -13.33 0.08 -16.47
C GLY A 38 -13.39 0.70 -17.88
N ARG A 39 -12.43 1.55 -18.23
CA ARG A 39 -12.33 2.12 -19.59
C ARG A 39 -12.04 1.05 -20.64
N ALA A 40 -11.13 0.12 -20.37
CA ALA A 40 -10.84 -0.99 -21.28
C ALA A 40 -12.08 -1.86 -21.51
N ALA A 41 -12.85 -2.14 -20.45
CA ALA A 41 -14.11 -2.87 -20.55
C ALA A 41 -15.15 -2.15 -21.43
N ALA A 42 -15.31 -0.83 -21.25
CA ALA A 42 -16.25 -0.04 -22.05
C ALA A 42 -15.87 -0.03 -23.54
N LEU A 43 -14.59 0.24 -23.85
CA LEU A 43 -14.10 0.23 -25.22
C LEU A 43 -14.19 -1.17 -25.87
N ARG A 44 -14.02 -2.24 -25.08
CA ARG A 44 -14.19 -3.61 -25.57
C ARG A 44 -15.62 -3.83 -26.05
N VAL A 45 -16.61 -3.42 -25.25
CA VAL A 45 -18.03 -3.52 -25.63
C VAL A 45 -18.29 -2.73 -26.92
N GLU A 46 -17.75 -1.52 -27.05
CA GLU A 46 -17.85 -0.75 -28.29
C GLU A 46 -17.23 -1.49 -29.49
N ALA A 47 -16.04 -2.06 -29.32
CA ALA A 47 -15.37 -2.84 -30.37
C ALA A 47 -16.19 -4.09 -30.77
N GLU A 48 -16.79 -4.79 -29.80
CA GLU A 48 -17.66 -5.94 -30.05
C GLU A 48 -18.94 -5.56 -30.81
N THR A 49 -19.49 -4.37 -30.58
CA THR A 49 -20.71 -3.91 -31.28
C THR A 49 -20.49 -3.63 -32.77
N VAL A 50 -19.28 -3.22 -33.15
CA VAL A 50 -18.94 -2.92 -34.55
C VAL A 50 -18.23 -4.08 -35.25
N ALA A 51 -17.85 -5.12 -34.50
CA ALA A 51 -17.21 -6.30 -35.06
C ALA A 51 -18.18 -7.12 -35.94
N THR A 52 -17.65 -7.56 -37.06
CA THR A 52 -18.25 -8.44 -38.07
C THR A 52 -17.73 -9.86 -37.92
N SER A 53 -18.31 -10.84 -38.59
CA SER A 53 -17.82 -12.23 -38.59
C SER A 53 -16.52 -12.46 -39.39
N ASP A 54 -15.93 -11.42 -39.99
CA ASP A 54 -14.68 -11.53 -40.74
C ASP A 54 -13.49 -11.88 -39.81
N PRO A 55 -12.74 -12.97 -40.05
CA PRO A 55 -11.56 -13.29 -39.26
C PRO A 55 -10.43 -12.24 -39.34
N ALA A 56 -10.41 -11.38 -40.37
CA ALA A 56 -9.46 -10.26 -40.50
C ALA A 56 -9.97 -8.96 -39.84
N ASP A 57 -11.09 -9.01 -39.13
CA ASP A 57 -11.68 -7.83 -38.51
C ASP A 57 -10.83 -7.26 -37.37
N ARG A 58 -10.35 -6.03 -37.57
CA ARG A 58 -9.56 -5.31 -36.58
C ARG A 58 -10.35 -4.94 -35.33
N ALA A 59 -11.67 -4.79 -35.41
CA ALA A 59 -12.50 -4.54 -34.23
C ALA A 59 -12.49 -5.75 -33.29
N ARG A 60 -12.54 -6.97 -33.85
CA ARG A 60 -12.39 -8.20 -33.06
C ARG A 60 -11.00 -8.30 -32.44
N GLY A 61 -9.94 -7.96 -33.19
CA GLY A 61 -8.58 -7.90 -32.65
C GLY A 61 -8.47 -6.92 -31.48
N ALA A 62 -8.99 -5.70 -31.63
CA ALA A 62 -9.01 -4.69 -30.58
C ALA A 62 -9.80 -5.14 -29.34
N ALA A 63 -10.92 -5.84 -29.50
CA ALA A 63 -11.69 -6.38 -28.37
C ALA A 63 -10.88 -7.38 -27.53
N ILE A 64 -10.07 -8.23 -28.18
CA ILE A 64 -9.18 -9.18 -27.49
C ILE A 64 -8.06 -8.45 -26.73
N ASP A 65 -7.44 -7.45 -27.36
CA ASP A 65 -6.41 -6.64 -26.72
C ASP A 65 -6.96 -5.88 -25.51
N LEU A 66 -8.19 -5.35 -25.62
CA LEU A 66 -8.88 -4.64 -24.54
C LEU A 66 -9.31 -5.57 -23.41
N ASP A 67 -9.73 -6.80 -23.69
CA ASP A 67 -9.99 -7.82 -22.66
C ASP A 67 -8.71 -8.16 -21.88
N THR A 68 -7.61 -8.35 -22.61
CA THR A 68 -6.29 -8.60 -22.03
C THR A 68 -5.85 -7.43 -21.16
N ALA A 69 -6.02 -6.19 -21.64
CA ALA A 69 -5.70 -4.98 -20.90
C ALA A 69 -6.57 -4.84 -19.63
N GLN A 70 -7.88 -5.08 -19.73
CA GLN A 70 -8.80 -5.08 -18.59
C GLN A 70 -8.35 -6.08 -17.52
N ALA A 71 -8.04 -7.32 -17.90
CA ALA A 71 -7.56 -8.35 -16.98
C ALA A 71 -6.22 -7.95 -16.34
N GLY A 72 -5.30 -7.39 -17.12
CA GLY A 72 -4.01 -6.87 -16.66
C GLY A 72 -4.16 -5.76 -15.62
N PHE A 73 -4.97 -4.74 -15.91
CA PHE A 73 -5.23 -3.64 -14.98
C PHE A 73 -5.93 -4.12 -13.70
N GLY A 74 -6.93 -5.01 -13.82
CA GLY A 74 -7.59 -5.58 -12.64
C GLY A 74 -6.64 -6.41 -11.77
N SER A 75 -5.69 -7.12 -12.37
CA SER A 75 -4.64 -7.83 -11.63
C SER A 75 -3.70 -6.87 -10.90
N ALA A 76 -3.25 -5.82 -11.60
CA ALA A 76 -2.41 -4.78 -11.02
C ALA A 76 -3.09 -4.05 -9.85
N GLY A 77 -4.39 -3.73 -9.97
CA GLY A 77 -5.18 -3.08 -8.93
C GLY A 77 -5.29 -3.91 -7.66
N ARG A 78 -5.52 -5.23 -7.80
CA ARG A 78 -5.51 -6.17 -6.66
C ARG A 78 -4.14 -6.24 -6.00
N ALA A 79 -3.07 -6.35 -6.78
CA ALA A 79 -1.70 -6.42 -6.25
C ALA A 79 -1.33 -5.14 -5.48
N ALA A 80 -1.64 -3.97 -6.04
CA ALA A 80 -1.40 -2.68 -5.40
C ALA A 80 -2.20 -2.53 -4.10
N SER A 81 -3.48 -2.95 -4.09
CA SER A 81 -4.32 -2.94 -2.88
C SER A 81 -3.78 -3.85 -1.77
N VAL A 82 -3.36 -5.06 -2.13
CA VAL A 82 -2.76 -6.02 -1.18
C VAL A 82 -1.48 -5.48 -0.59
N LEU A 83 -0.60 -4.89 -1.42
CA LEU A 83 0.65 -4.31 -0.96
C LEU A 83 0.42 -3.08 -0.07
N SER A 84 -0.51 -2.20 -0.45
CA SER A 84 -0.93 -1.05 0.37
C SER A 84 -1.38 -1.49 1.77
N ALA A 85 -2.29 -2.47 1.84
CA ALA A 85 -2.79 -2.99 3.11
C ALA A 85 -1.69 -3.63 3.97
N SER A 86 -0.81 -4.44 3.35
CA SER A 86 0.27 -5.12 4.08
C SER A 86 1.31 -4.15 4.62
N LEU A 87 1.68 -3.13 3.85
CA LEU A 87 2.60 -2.07 4.27
C LEU A 87 1.99 -1.22 5.40
N GLY A 88 0.75 -0.76 5.25
CA GLY A 88 0.08 0.06 6.28
C GLY A 88 -0.08 -0.68 7.60
N LEU A 89 -0.50 -1.96 7.57
CA LEU A 89 -0.64 -2.78 8.77
C LEU A 89 0.71 -3.06 9.44
N SER A 90 1.73 -3.40 8.65
CA SER A 90 3.06 -3.73 9.17
C SER A 90 3.73 -2.50 9.78
N ALA A 91 3.64 -1.35 9.11
CA ALA A 91 4.14 -0.06 9.62
C ALA A 91 3.49 0.31 10.97
N THR A 92 2.16 0.20 11.06
CA THR A 92 1.42 0.49 12.29
C THR A 92 1.83 -0.43 13.44
N ARG A 93 1.95 -1.74 13.17
CA ARG A 93 2.39 -2.72 14.17
C ARG A 93 3.82 -2.47 14.62
N TYR A 94 4.70 -2.10 13.70
CA TYR A 94 6.08 -1.77 14.00
C TYR A 94 6.19 -0.57 14.94
N VAL A 95 5.51 0.55 14.64
CA VAL A 95 5.49 1.75 15.52
C VAL A 95 5.00 1.41 16.93
N MET A 96 3.93 0.61 17.03
CA MET A 96 3.41 0.17 18.33
C MET A 96 4.44 -0.67 19.11
N ALA A 97 5.10 -1.60 18.42
CA ALA A 97 6.13 -2.44 19.03
C ALA A 97 7.36 -1.61 19.46
N GLU A 98 7.82 -0.69 18.63
CA GLU A 98 8.93 0.21 18.94
C GLU A 98 8.61 1.07 20.18
N GLY A 99 7.41 1.65 20.23
CA GLY A 99 6.96 2.45 21.38
C GLY A 99 6.91 1.64 22.68
N LEU A 100 6.43 0.40 22.63
CA LEU A 100 6.43 -0.50 23.79
C LEU A 100 7.83 -0.84 24.26
N VAL A 101 8.74 -1.20 23.35
CA VAL A 101 10.14 -1.52 23.67
C VAL A 101 10.85 -0.31 24.28
N ALA A 102 10.66 0.88 23.69
CA ALA A 102 11.24 2.11 24.21
C ALA A 102 10.73 2.45 25.62
N GLY A 103 9.42 2.29 25.86
CA GLY A 103 8.80 2.48 27.17
C GLY A 103 9.32 1.52 28.23
N LEU A 104 9.45 0.23 27.89
CA LEU A 104 10.01 -0.80 28.78
C LEU A 104 11.48 -0.52 29.11
N ALA A 105 12.29 -0.14 28.12
CA ALA A 105 13.69 0.18 28.32
C ALA A 105 13.89 1.39 29.24
N GLU A 106 13.06 2.43 29.08
CA GLU A 106 13.08 3.60 29.95
C GLU A 106 12.66 3.28 31.39
N ALA A 107 11.60 2.49 31.57
CA ALA A 107 11.18 2.02 32.89
C ALA A 107 12.30 1.23 33.59
N GLY A 108 12.97 0.31 32.87
CA GLY A 108 14.10 -0.45 33.38
C GLY A 108 15.28 0.43 33.82
N ARG A 109 15.64 1.45 33.01
CA ARG A 109 16.68 2.42 33.37
C ARG A 109 16.33 3.19 34.66
N ARG A 110 15.09 3.63 34.82
CA ARG A 110 14.64 4.33 36.04
C ARG A 110 14.68 3.44 37.27
N VAL A 111 14.26 2.19 37.16
CA VAL A 111 14.34 1.20 38.25
C VAL A 111 15.80 0.96 38.65
N ALA A 112 16.69 0.74 37.67
CA ALA A 112 18.11 0.54 37.93
C ALA A 112 18.77 1.76 38.59
N ALA A 113 18.46 2.97 38.12
CA ALA A 113 18.94 4.21 38.73
C ALA A 113 18.42 4.39 40.17
N GLY A 114 17.16 4.04 40.44
CA GLY A 114 16.60 4.05 41.79
C GLY A 114 17.28 3.05 42.72
N LEU A 115 17.64 1.86 42.24
CA LEU A 115 18.40 0.88 43.04
C LEU A 115 19.84 1.33 43.32
N LEU A 116 20.49 2.01 42.37
CA LEU A 116 21.86 2.52 42.54
C LEU A 116 21.93 3.80 43.38
N GLY A 117 20.85 4.58 43.48
CA GLY A 117 20.76 5.81 44.26
C GLY A 117 20.20 5.65 45.69
N VAL A 118 19.88 4.42 46.11
CA VAL A 118 19.46 4.06 47.48
C VAL A 118 20.66 3.53 48.31
N ALA A 119 21.88 3.84 47.91
CA ALA A 119 23.11 3.66 48.69
C ALA A 119 23.72 5.02 49.05
#